data_AF-A0A7R9P1K4-F1
#
_entry.id   AF-A0A7R9P1K4-F1
#
_cell.length_a   1.000
_cell.length_b   1.000
_cell.length_c   1.000
_cell.angle_alpha   90.00
_cell.angle_beta   90.00
_cell.angle_gamma   90.00
#
_symmetry.space_group_name_H-M   'P 1'
#
loop_
_entity.id
_entity.type
_entity.pdbx_description
1 polymer ?
#
loop_
_entity_poly.entity_id
_entity_poly.type
_entity_poly.pdbx_seq_one_letter_code
_entity_poly.pdbx_strand_id
1 'polypeptide(L)'
;MHFAATLEQMTVLETVSEDTLVFLQVHKRIWPTSQRDALFWSHMRKVPNDKDQDGQDIWIVCNHSTDDPDFPANTGKCVRVYLTVCLVCQTFIDPPKDGAKITRENLTCKISYCSVG
;
A
#
# COMPACT_ATOMS: atom_id res chain seq x y z
N MET A 1 -1.46 12.15 7.09
CA MET A 1 -1.62 11.55 5.75
C MET A 1 -2.33 12.55 4.85
N HIS A 2 -1.65 13.16 3.87
CA HIS A 2 -2.24 14.27 3.07
C HIS A 2 -2.47 13.94 1.59
N PHE A 3 -2.11 12.74 1.11
CA PHE A 3 -2.08 12.41 -0.33
C PHE A 3 -3.26 11.58 -0.85
N ALA A 4 -4.13 11.05 0.03
CA ALA A 4 -5.25 10.23 -0.42
C ALA A 4 -6.46 11.11 -0.78
N ALA A 5 -6.48 11.63 -2.01
CA ALA A 5 -7.54 12.53 -2.50
C ALA A 5 -8.95 11.90 -2.45
N THR A 6 -9.03 10.56 -2.47
CA THR A 6 -10.26 9.77 -2.53
C THR A 6 -10.76 9.30 -1.17
N LEU A 7 -9.99 9.46 -0.09
CA LEU A 7 -10.38 8.99 1.24
C LEU A 7 -11.20 10.03 1.99
N GLU A 8 -12.27 9.55 2.63
CA GLU A 8 -13.07 10.28 3.60
C GLU A 8 -12.63 9.92 5.02
N GLN A 9 -12.48 8.62 5.30
CA GLN A 9 -12.08 8.09 6.61
C GLN A 9 -11.16 6.87 6.43
N MET A 10 -10.20 6.71 7.35
CA MET A 10 -9.35 5.54 7.48
C MET A 10 -9.26 5.16 8.96
N THR A 11 -9.57 3.91 9.27
CA THR A 11 -9.50 3.35 10.63
C THR A 11 -8.60 2.12 10.62
N VAL A 12 -7.64 2.04 11.55
CA VAL A 12 -6.90 0.81 11.83
C VAL A 12 -7.78 -0.04 12.73
N LEU A 13 -8.18 -1.22 12.26
CA LEU A 13 -9.01 -2.16 13.04
C LEU A 13 -8.16 -3.13 13.86
N GLU A 14 -7.03 -3.58 13.30
CA GLU A 14 -6.18 -4.57 13.92
C GLU A 14 -4.70 -4.30 13.58
N THR A 15 -3.82 -4.61 14.53
CA THR A 15 -2.38 -4.75 14.30
C THR A 15 -2.03 -6.24 14.41
N VAL A 16 -1.88 -6.91 13.26
CA VAL A 16 -1.62 -8.36 13.21
C VAL A 16 -0.15 -8.65 13.54
N SER A 17 0.75 -7.81 13.02
CA SER A 17 2.20 -7.85 13.26
C SER A 17 2.81 -6.47 13.02
N GLU A 18 4.12 -6.32 13.27
CA GLU A 18 4.84 -5.05 13.02
C GLU A 18 4.75 -4.57 11.57
N ASP A 19 4.56 -5.50 10.63
CA ASP A 19 4.51 -5.26 9.19
C ASP A 19 3.11 -5.45 8.58
N THR A 20 2.09 -5.76 9.39
CA THR A 20 0.74 -6.08 8.91
C THR A 20 -0.36 -5.43 9.75
N LEU A 21 -1.19 -4.62 9.10
CA LEU A 21 -2.32 -3.91 9.71
C LEU A 21 -3.61 -4.19 8.94
N VAL A 22 -4.76 -4.23 9.63
CA VAL A 22 -6.09 -4.28 8.99
C VAL A 22 -6.71 -2.88 8.99
N PHE A 23 -7.19 -2.45 7.84
CA PHE A 23 -7.80 -1.15 7.64
C PHE A 23 -9.25 -1.26 7.17
N LEU A 24 -10.10 -0.41 7.73
CA LEU A 24 -11.37 -0.02 7.12
C LEU A 24 -11.24 1.40 6.56
N GLN A 25 -11.45 1.54 5.27
CA GLN A 25 -11.43 2.82 4.55
C GLN A 25 -12.80 3.14 4.00
N VAL A 26 -13.26 4.37 4.22
CA VAL A 26 -14.45 4.92 3.58
C VAL A 26 -13.99 5.96 2.57
N HIS A 27 -14.46 5.83 1.34
CA HIS A 27 -14.12 6.73 0.24
C HIS A 27 -15.14 7.87 0.12
N LYS A 28 -14.67 9.01 -0.41
CA LYS A 28 -15.54 10.12 -0.80
C LYS A 28 -16.59 9.65 -1.77
N ARG A 29 -17.85 10.03 -1.52
CA ARG A 29 -18.96 9.68 -2.41
C ARG A 29 -18.87 10.49 -3.70
N ILE A 30 -18.93 9.79 -4.84
CA ILE A 30 -19.05 10.41 -6.16
C ILE A 30 -20.50 10.23 -6.63
N TRP A 31 -21.29 11.29 -6.62
CA TRP A 31 -22.66 11.25 -7.13
C TRP A 31 -22.66 10.92 -8.64
N PRO A 32 -23.57 10.05 -9.14
CA PRO A 32 -24.76 9.49 -8.49
C PRO A 32 -24.53 8.20 -7.70
N THR A 33 -23.32 7.67 -7.65
CA THR A 33 -23.05 6.36 -7.06
C THR A 33 -23.19 6.34 -5.53
N SER A 34 -23.45 5.15 -4.99
CA SER A 34 -23.38 4.88 -3.56
C SER A 34 -21.98 5.14 -3.02
N GLN A 35 -21.88 5.45 -1.73
CA GLN A 35 -20.58 5.55 -1.07
C GLN A 35 -19.89 4.18 -1.07
N ARG A 36 -18.57 4.17 -1.02
CA ARG A 36 -17.78 2.94 -1.05
C ARG A 36 -16.89 2.83 0.18
N ASP A 37 -16.74 1.62 0.67
CA ASP A 37 -15.76 1.25 1.69
C ASP A 37 -14.89 0.09 1.21
N ALA A 38 -13.71 -0.05 1.80
CA ALA A 38 -12.79 -1.14 1.57
C ALA A 38 -12.27 -1.63 2.93
N LEU A 39 -12.37 -2.94 3.15
CA LEU A 39 -11.80 -3.64 4.29
C LEU A 39 -10.69 -4.54 3.77
N PHE A 40 -9.46 -4.34 4.26
CA PHE A 40 -8.29 -5.06 3.76
C PHE A 40 -7.17 -5.11 4.80
N TRP A 41 -6.34 -6.13 4.73
CA TRP A 41 -5.03 -6.11 5.38
C TRP A 41 -4.01 -5.45 4.46
N SER A 42 -3.06 -4.73 5.05
CA SER A 42 -1.92 -4.10 4.40
C SER A 42 -0.65 -4.68 4.98
N HIS A 43 0.19 -5.27 4.13
CA HIS A 43 1.45 -5.88 4.51
C HIS A 43 2.61 -5.18 3.81
N MET A 44 3.60 -4.70 4.57
CA MET A 44 4.79 -4.02 4.03
C MET A 44 6.05 -4.82 4.33
N ARG A 45 6.77 -5.26 3.29
CA ARG A 45 7.95 -6.09 3.48
C ARG A 45 9.09 -5.72 2.54
N LYS A 46 10.31 -5.75 3.08
CA LYS A 46 11.52 -5.79 2.27
C LYS A 46 11.69 -7.20 1.71
N VAL A 47 11.86 -7.32 0.40
CA VAL A 47 12.14 -8.60 -0.24
C VAL A 47 13.66 -8.74 -0.35
N PRO A 48 14.29 -9.62 0.44
CA PRO A 48 15.73 -9.81 0.37
C PRO A 48 16.08 -10.54 -0.93
N ASN A 49 17.25 -10.22 -1.49
CA ASN A 49 17.87 -11.07 -2.50
C ASN A 49 18.94 -11.93 -1.83
N ASP A 50 18.53 -13.07 -1.27
CA ASP A 50 19.41 -13.96 -0.49
C ASP A 50 20.57 -14.56 -1.31
N LYS A 51 20.56 -14.37 -2.63
CA LYS A 51 21.54 -14.93 -3.57
C LYS A 51 22.47 -13.89 -4.20
N ASP A 52 22.23 -12.61 -3.97
CA ASP A 52 22.97 -11.51 -4.57
C ASP A 52 23.14 -10.39 -3.53
N GLN A 53 24.37 -10.27 -3.02
CA GLN A 53 24.70 -9.26 -2.01
C GLN A 53 24.66 -7.84 -2.58
N ASP A 54 24.72 -7.69 -3.91
CA ASP A 54 24.53 -6.45 -4.66
C ASP A 54 23.08 -6.32 -5.18
N GLY A 55 22.18 -7.21 -4.74
CA GLY A 55 20.80 -7.25 -5.15
C GLY A 55 20.05 -5.94 -4.85
N GLN A 56 19.08 -5.62 -5.70
CA GLN A 56 18.30 -4.39 -5.59
C GLN A 56 17.57 -4.30 -4.25
N ASP A 57 17.50 -3.10 -3.66
CA ASP A 57 16.71 -2.85 -2.46
C ASP A 57 15.23 -2.74 -2.85
N ILE A 58 14.49 -3.85 -2.65
CA ILE A 58 13.09 -3.98 -3.04
C ILE A 58 12.19 -3.94 -1.81
N TRP A 59 11.21 -3.05 -1.85
CA TRP A 59 10.11 -2.98 -0.89
C TRP A 59 8.78 -3.25 -1.58
N ILE A 60 7.93 -4.02 -0.92
CA ILE A 60 6.58 -4.33 -1.39
C ILE A 60 5.58 -3.91 -0.33
N VAL A 61 4.51 -3.26 -0.76
CA VAL A 61 3.28 -3.12 0.02
C VAL A 61 2.17 -3.85 -0.72
N CYS A 62 1.52 -4.80 -0.05
CA CYS A 62 0.36 -5.51 -0.56
C CYS A 62 -0.87 -5.18 0.30
N ASN A 63 -1.93 -4.72 -0.34
CA ASN A 63 -3.23 -4.51 0.25
C ASN A 63 -4.20 -5.52 -0.36
N HIS A 64 -4.84 -6.34 0.45
CA HIS A 64 -5.75 -7.36 -0.05
C HIS A 64 -7.00 -7.41 0.81
N SER A 65 -8.16 -7.39 0.15
CA SER A 65 -9.44 -7.40 0.84
C SER A 65 -9.62 -8.59 1.76
N THR A 66 -10.32 -8.34 2.85
CA THR A 66 -10.65 -9.34 3.85
C THR A 66 -12.06 -9.08 4.40
N ASP A 67 -12.58 -10.05 5.15
CA ASP A 67 -13.90 -10.00 5.76
C ASP A 67 -13.77 -9.95 7.28
N ASP A 68 -14.70 -9.26 7.92
CA ASP A 68 -14.80 -9.15 9.38
C ASP A 68 -16.29 -9.16 9.77
N PRO A 69 -16.74 -10.07 10.66
CA PRO A 69 -18.13 -10.13 11.12
C PRO A 69 -18.63 -8.85 11.82
N ASP A 70 -17.76 -8.09 12.47
CA ASP A 70 -18.10 -6.83 13.13
C ASP A 70 -18.26 -5.68 12.13
N PHE A 71 -17.70 -5.84 10.92
CA PHE A 71 -17.76 -4.88 9.81
C PHE A 71 -18.29 -5.51 8.51
N PRO A 72 -19.54 -6.02 8.51
CA PRO A 72 -20.09 -6.75 7.37
C PRO A 72 -20.20 -5.87 6.13
N ALA A 73 -20.00 -6.49 4.97
CA ALA A 73 -20.06 -5.80 3.68
C ALA A 73 -21.48 -5.28 3.37
N ASN A 74 -21.54 -4.17 2.62
CA ASN A 74 -22.77 -3.63 2.04
C ASN A 74 -23.87 -3.26 3.05
N THR A 75 -23.51 -2.88 4.27
CA THR A 75 -24.48 -2.35 5.23
C THR A 75 -24.93 -0.94 4.85
N GLY A 76 -26.25 -0.71 4.86
CA GLY A 76 -26.83 0.61 4.60
C GLY A 76 -26.70 1.05 3.13
N LYS A 77 -26.16 2.26 2.90
CA LYS A 77 -25.97 2.84 1.56
C LYS A 77 -24.51 2.78 1.08
N CYS A 78 -23.67 2.01 1.76
CA CYS A 78 -22.26 1.82 1.41
C CYS A 78 -22.08 0.53 0.61
N VAL A 79 -21.25 0.54 -0.42
CA VAL A 79 -20.90 -0.64 -1.23
C VAL A 79 -19.45 -1.02 -0.98
N ARG A 80 -19.22 -2.26 -0.53
CA ARG A 80 -17.88 -2.80 -0.28
C ARG A 80 -17.16 -3.04 -1.59
N VAL A 81 -15.96 -2.49 -1.72
CA VAL A 81 -15.04 -2.77 -2.81
C VAL A 81 -14.08 -3.86 -2.38
N TYR A 82 -13.88 -4.84 -3.27
CA TYR A 82 -12.88 -5.89 -3.12
C TYR A 82 -11.75 -5.61 -4.09
N LEU A 83 -10.51 -5.61 -3.59
CA LEU A 83 -9.33 -5.33 -4.40
C LEU A 83 -8.10 -6.01 -3.82
N THR A 84 -7.16 -6.28 -4.72
CA THR A 84 -5.76 -6.53 -4.40
C THR A 84 -4.95 -5.41 -5.05
N VAL A 85 -4.21 -4.67 -4.25
CA VAL A 85 -3.29 -3.63 -4.72
C VAL A 85 -1.89 -3.98 -4.25
N CYS A 86 -0.94 -3.92 -5.17
CA CYS A 86 0.47 -4.13 -4.89
C CYS A 86 1.28 -2.93 -5.38
N LEU A 87 2.12 -2.39 -4.50
CA LEU A 87 3.12 -1.39 -4.81
C LEU A 87 4.50 -2.00 -4.58
N VAL A 88 5.26 -2.18 -5.65
CA VAL A 88 6.65 -2.64 -5.60
C VAL A 88 7.55 -1.47 -5.93
N CYS A 89 8.49 -1.18 -5.03
CA CYS A 89 9.48 -0.12 -5.17
C CYS A 89 10.88 -0.73 -5.19
N GLN A 90 11.65 -0.39 -6.21
CA GLN A 90 13.05 -0.80 -6.35
C GLN A 90 13.94 0.44 -6.28
N THR A 91 14.82 0.49 -5.30
CA THR A 91 15.76 1.61 -5.14
C THR A 91 17.08 1.30 -5.83
N PHE A 92 17.51 2.21 -6.71
CA PHE A 92 18.79 2.19 -7.39
C PHE A 92 19.63 3.36 -6.89
N ILE A 93 20.91 3.11 -6.66
CA ILE A 93 21.89 4.12 -6.25
C ILE A 93 22.89 4.27 -7.39
N ASP A 94 22.98 5.48 -7.96
CA ASP A 94 24.04 5.87 -8.89
C ASP A 94 25.21 6.45 -8.08
N PRO A 95 26.32 5.70 -7.89
CA PRO A 95 27.38 6.13 -6.98
C PRO A 95 28.01 7.46 -7.43
N PRO A 96 28.17 8.44 -6.54
CA PRO A 96 28.80 9.70 -6.89
C PRO A 96 30.28 9.52 -7.23
N LYS A 97 30.81 10.43 -8.06
CA LYS A 97 32.24 10.45 -8.41
C LYS A 97 33.11 10.62 -7.16
N ASP A 98 34.31 10.04 -7.22
CA ASP A 98 35.37 10.18 -6.22
C ASP A 98 34.97 9.78 -4.79
N GLY A 99 33.98 8.90 -4.65
CA GLY A 99 33.55 8.37 -3.34
C GLY A 99 32.87 9.42 -2.45
N ALA A 100 32.32 10.49 -3.04
CA ALA A 100 31.58 11.49 -2.30
C ALA A 100 30.34 10.86 -1.59
N LYS A 101 29.76 11.59 -0.64
CA LYS A 101 28.58 11.11 0.09
C LYS A 101 27.39 10.97 -0.86
N ILE A 102 26.67 9.85 -0.76
CA ILE A 102 25.40 9.62 -1.47
C ILE A 102 24.37 10.68 -1.03
N THR A 103 23.73 11.33 -2.00
CA THR A 103 22.64 12.30 -1.80
C THR A 103 21.36 11.84 -2.52
N ARG A 104 20.28 12.63 -2.44
CA ARG A 104 18.98 12.28 -3.06
C ARG A 104 19.06 12.22 -4.58
N GLU A 105 19.96 13.00 -5.17
CA GLU A 105 20.23 13.06 -6.61
C GLU A 105 20.83 11.76 -7.14
N ASN A 106 21.44 10.96 -6.26
CA ASN A 106 21.98 9.64 -6.58
C ASN A 106 20.93 8.52 -6.49
N LEU A 107 19.71 8.81 -6.02
CA LEU A 107 18.69 7.80 -5.78
C LEU A 107 17.63 7.81 -6.88
N THR A 108 17.37 6.65 -7.46
CA THR A 108 16.23 6.43 -8.37
C THR A 108 15.32 5.36 -7.78
N CYS A 109 14.02 5.64 -7.68
CA CYS A 109 13.02 4.64 -7.33
C CYS A 109 12.23 4.22 -8.58
N LYS A 110 12.31 2.94 -8.95
CA LYS A 110 11.41 2.37 -9.97
C LYS A 110 10.21 1.77 -9.27
N ILE A 111 9.02 2.22 -9.70
CA ILE A 111 7.75 1.81 -9.11
C ILE A 111 7.00 0.93 -10.10
N SER A 112 6.57 -0.25 -9.62
CA SER A 112 5.55 -1.06 -10.29
C SER A 112 4.29 -1.06 -9.42
N TYR A 113 3.17 -0.65 -10.01
CA TYR A 113 1.88 -0.61 -9.35
C TYR A 113 0.90 -1.51 -10.08
N CYS A 114 0.23 -2.38 -9.34
CA CYS A 114 -0.81 -3.26 -9.87
C CYS A 114 -2.06 -3.18 -8.98
N SER A 115 -3.23 -3.21 -9.61
CA SER A 115 -4.52 -3.23 -8.94
C SER A 115 -5.42 -4.20 -9.70
N VAL A 116 -5.99 -5.17 -8.98
CA VAL A 116 -6.93 -6.16 -9.52
C VAL A 116 -8.15 -6.18 -8.61
N GLY A 117 -9.34 -6.19 -9.18
CA GLY A 117 -10.62 -6.26 -8.49
C GLY A 117 -11.64 -7.06 -9.30
#